data_AF-A0A1C4EP57-F1
#
_entry.id   AF-A0A1C4EP57-F1
#
_cell.length_a   1.000
_cell.length_b   1.000
_cell.length_c   1.000
_cell.angle_alpha   90.00
_cell.angle_beta   90.00
_cell.angle_gamma   90.00
#
_symmetry.space_group_name_H-M   'P 1'
#
loop_
_entity.id
_entity.type
_entity.pdbx_description
1 polymer ?
#
loop_
_entity_poly.entity_id
_entity_poly.type
_entity_poly.pdbx_seq_one_letter_code
_entity_poly.pdbx_strand_id
1 'polypeptide(L)'
;MTTEANIKITKDRDKIFFVSVHMPIWTKWNEFGNLSVNIPLLGIDTIAKDEHDAEKAIEEAIISFCLIAEKFGQGIQKELQALGWSLIDSSNFKFDVNDDNAVLDRIFKTGDNYVNENLEIAA
;
A
#
# COMPACT_ATOMS: atom_id res chain seq x y z
N MET A 1 21.12 1.50 -6.08
CA MET A 1 20.31 1.73 -4.87
C MET A 1 19.11 0.83 -5.03
N THR A 2 18.92 -0.13 -4.14
CA THR A 2 17.71 -0.97 -4.13
C THR A 2 16.59 -0.12 -3.55
N THR A 3 15.67 0.31 -4.40
CA THR A 3 14.40 0.92 -3.98
C THR A 3 13.48 -0.21 -3.54
N GLU A 4 13.12 -0.24 -2.25
CA GLU A 4 12.36 -1.35 -1.66
C GLU A 4 11.07 -0.81 -1.05
N ALA A 5 9.95 -1.48 -1.35
CA ALA A 5 8.69 -1.28 -0.65
C ALA A 5 8.43 -2.46 0.27
N ASN A 6 7.92 -2.20 1.48
CA ASN A 6 7.69 -3.21 2.50
C ASN A 6 6.32 -3.03 3.17
N ILE A 7 5.69 -4.16 3.47
CA ILE A 7 4.48 -4.24 4.30
C ILE A 7 4.74 -5.23 5.41
N LYS A 8 4.48 -4.83 6.65
CA LYS A 8 4.48 -5.73 7.81
C LYS A 8 3.08 -5.84 8.37
N ILE A 9 2.61 -7.07 8.58
CA ILE A 9 1.26 -7.34 9.09
C ILE A 9 1.39 -7.95 10.48
N THR A 10 0.85 -7.26 11.48
CA THR A 10 0.77 -7.76 12.84
C THR A 10 -0.63 -8.30 13.10
N LYS A 11 -0.72 -9.58 13.46
CA LYS A 11 -1.99 -10.25 13.79
C LYS A 11 -2.07 -10.55 15.29
N ASP A 12 -3.26 -10.41 15.86
CA ASP A 12 -3.64 -10.95 17.17
C ASP A 12 -4.88 -11.83 17.02
N ARG A 13 -4.83 -13.06 17.54
CA ARG A 13 -5.91 -14.06 17.45
C ARG A 13 -6.52 -14.18 16.04
N ASP A 14 -5.64 -14.32 15.04
CA ASP A 14 -5.96 -14.42 13.60
C ASP A 14 -6.58 -13.18 12.95
N LYS A 15 -6.74 -12.07 13.68
CA LYS A 15 -7.17 -10.78 13.13
C LYS A 15 -5.99 -9.86 12.89
N ILE A 16 -6.00 -9.12 11.78
CA ILE A 16 -5.02 -8.06 11.55
C ILE A 16 -5.30 -6.93 12.56
N PHE A 17 -4.26 -6.52 13.28
CA PHE A 17 -4.33 -5.45 14.28
C PHE A 17 -3.56 -4.21 13.82
N PHE A 18 -2.34 -4.40 13.30
CA PHE A 18 -1.54 -3.31 12.74
C PHE A 18 -0.94 -3.68 11.38
N VAL A 19 -0.79 -2.67 10.55
CA VAL A 19 0.00 -2.74 9.31
C VAL A 19 1.06 -1.65 9.34
N SER A 20 2.32 -2.01 9.11
CA SER A 20 3.38 -1.06 8.79
C SER A 20 3.57 -1.06 7.28
N VAL A 21 3.59 0.11 6.66
CA VAL A 21 3.69 0.28 5.21
C VAL A 21 4.78 1.27 4.84
N HIS A 22 5.56 0.92 3.83
CA HIS A 22 6.50 1.79 3.17
C HIS A 22 6.43 1.51 1.67
N MET A 23 5.93 2.45 0.88
CA MET A 23 5.76 2.27 -0.56
C MET A 23 5.63 3.60 -1.30
N PRO A 24 5.96 3.64 -2.60
CA PRO A 24 5.73 4.81 -3.44
C PRO A 24 4.23 5.05 -3.68
N ILE A 25 3.82 6.32 -3.64
CA ILE A 25 2.49 6.81 -4.01
C ILE A 25 2.62 7.90 -5.08
N TRP A 26 1.56 8.10 -5.87
CA TRP A 26 1.47 9.24 -6.78
C TRP A 26 0.29 10.13 -6.43
N THR A 27 0.53 11.42 -6.42
CA THR A 27 -0.49 12.44 -6.20
C THR A 27 -0.55 13.38 -7.39
N LYS A 28 -1.77 13.76 -7.80
CA LYS A 28 -1.97 14.72 -8.88
C LYS A 28 -3.29 15.44 -8.74
N TRP A 29 -3.25 16.77 -8.80
CA TRP A 29 -4.46 17.58 -8.93
C TRP A 29 -5.18 17.27 -10.24
N ASN A 30 -6.49 17.01 -10.16
CA ASN A 30 -7.34 16.76 -11.31
C ASN A 30 -8.13 18.01 -11.74
N GLU A 31 -8.82 17.92 -12.87
CA GLU A 31 -9.60 19.02 -13.45
C GLU A 31 -10.78 19.46 -12.58
N PHE A 32 -11.17 18.65 -11.59
CA PHE A 32 -12.25 18.92 -10.65
C PHE A 32 -11.78 19.63 -9.37
N GLY A 33 -10.49 19.93 -9.27
CA GLY A 33 -9.93 20.58 -8.08
C GLY A 33 -9.81 19.67 -6.87
N ASN A 34 -9.63 18.36 -7.09
CA ASN A 34 -9.29 17.39 -6.04
C ASN A 34 -7.89 16.79 -6.33
N LEU A 35 -7.22 16.29 -5.29
CA LEU A 35 -6.06 15.42 -5.41
C LEU A 35 -6.53 14.02 -5.79
N SER A 36 -6.02 13.49 -6.90
CA SER A 36 -6.09 12.05 -7.21
C SER A 36 -4.85 11.38 -6.62
N VAL A 37 -5.06 10.32 -5.85
CA VAL A 37 -4.00 9.57 -5.17
C VAL A 37 -4.01 8.14 -5.69
N ASN A 38 -2.88 7.72 -6.25
CA ASN A 38 -2.67 6.37 -6.74
C ASN A 38 -1.66 5.66 -5.82
N ILE A 39 -1.99 4.42 -5.44
CA ILE A 39 -1.14 3.51 -4.66
C ILE A 39 -0.80 2.32 -5.57
N PRO A 40 0.22 2.46 -6.45
CA PRO A 40 0.42 1.54 -7.57
C PRO A 40 0.63 0.10 -7.13
N LEU A 41 1.38 -0.12 -6.05
CA LEU A 41 1.74 -1.47 -5.59
C LEU A 41 0.59 -2.23 -4.92
N LEU A 42 -0.53 -1.55 -4.66
CA LEU A 42 -1.79 -2.17 -4.24
C LEU A 42 -2.86 -2.12 -5.33
N GLY A 43 -2.60 -1.43 -6.45
CA GLY A 43 -3.59 -1.22 -7.51
C GLY A 43 -4.80 -0.40 -7.06
N ILE A 44 -4.62 0.55 -6.14
CA ILE A 44 -5.70 1.36 -5.56
C ILE A 44 -5.61 2.80 -6.04
N ASP A 45 -6.76 3.37 -6.39
CA ASP A 45 -6.96 4.79 -6.61
C ASP A 45 -7.92 5.35 -5.56
N THR A 46 -7.62 6.52 -5.03
CA THR A 46 -8.49 7.28 -4.15
C THR A 46 -8.42 8.78 -4.49
N ILE A 47 -9.30 9.57 -3.89
CA ILE A 47 -9.36 11.02 -4.08
C ILE A 47 -9.31 11.71 -2.72
N ALA A 48 -8.74 12.91 -2.72
CA ALA A 48 -8.64 13.77 -1.55
C ALA A 48 -8.89 15.21 -1.93
N LYS A 49 -9.36 16.01 -0.99
CA LYS A 49 -9.62 17.44 -1.19
C LYS A 49 -8.32 18.25 -1.30
N ASP A 50 -7.33 17.90 -0.49
CA ASP A 50 -6.05 18.57 -0.37
C ASP A 50 -4.98 17.56 0.10
N GLU A 51 -3.75 18.03 0.27
CA GLU A 51 -2.61 17.19 0.66
C GLU A 51 -2.77 16.58 2.06
N HIS A 52 -3.45 17.27 2.99
CA HIS A 52 -3.70 16.73 4.32
C HIS A 52 -4.74 15.60 4.29
N ASP A 53 -5.80 15.82 3.51
CA ASP A 53 -6.83 14.80 3.27
C ASP A 53 -6.26 13.59 2.50
N ALA A 54 -5.23 13.80 1.67
CA ALA A 54 -4.57 12.72 0.92
C ALA A 54 -3.91 11.68 1.84
N GLU A 55 -3.25 12.11 2.91
CA GLU A 55 -2.67 11.18 3.90
C GLU A 55 -3.76 10.28 4.50
N LYS A 56 -4.91 10.87 4.87
CA LYS A 56 -6.05 10.11 5.41
C LYS A 56 -6.68 9.19 4.38
N ALA A 57 -6.84 9.64 3.15
CA ALA A 57 -7.37 8.82 2.07
C ALA A 57 -6.49 7.59 1.79
N ILE A 58 -5.16 7.72 1.91
CA ILE A 58 -4.22 6.60 1.78
C ILE A 58 -4.38 5.61 2.94
N GLU A 59 -4.45 6.10 4.18
CA GLU A 59 -4.68 5.27 5.37
C GLU A 59 -5.96 4.45 5.22
N GLU A 60 -7.08 5.11 4.89
CA GLU A 60 -8.38 4.46 4.71
C GLU A 60 -8.38 3.45 3.56
N ALA A 61 -7.70 3.75 2.46
CA ALA A 61 -7.55 2.84 1.33
C ALA A 61 -6.79 1.56 1.72
N ILE A 62 -5.67 1.68 2.44
CA ILE A 62 -4.86 0.55 2.89
C ILE A 62 -5.63 -0.28 3.95
N ILE A 63 -6.30 0.37 4.90
CA ILE A 63 -7.15 -0.31 5.89
C ILE A 63 -8.26 -1.08 5.18
N SER A 64 -8.95 -0.44 4.23
CA SER A 64 -10.05 -1.04 3.48
C SER A 64 -9.58 -2.24 2.66
N PHE A 65 -8.43 -2.13 2.00
CA PHE A 65 -7.81 -3.25 1.29
C PHE A 65 -7.58 -4.46 2.21
N CYS A 66 -7.00 -4.23 3.40
CA CYS A 66 -6.74 -5.29 4.37
C CYS A 66 -8.04 -5.92 4.91
N LEU A 67 -9.03 -5.10 5.26
CA LEU A 67 -10.32 -5.56 5.76
C LEU A 67 -11.08 -6.37 4.71
N ILE A 68 -11.10 -5.92 3.46
CA ILE A 68 -11.80 -6.60 2.37
C ILE A 68 -11.09 -7.93 2.03
N ALA A 69 -9.75 -7.93 1.99
CA ALA A 69 -8.97 -9.14 1.74
C ALA A 69 -9.24 -10.24 2.78
N GLU A 70 -9.33 -9.88 4.06
CA GLU A 70 -9.63 -10.84 5.14
C GLU A 70 -11.12 -11.25 5.18
N LYS A 71 -12.04 -10.32 4.90
CA LYS A 71 -13.48 -10.59 5.04
C LYS A 71 -14.10 -11.29 3.83
N PHE A 72 -13.65 -10.92 2.63
CA PHE A 72 -14.27 -11.34 1.37
C PHE A 72 -13.28 -11.97 0.38
N GLY A 73 -11.98 -11.71 0.55
CA GLY A 73 -10.91 -12.30 -0.27
C GLY A 73 -10.43 -13.64 0.26
N GLN A 74 -9.20 -14.01 -0.14
CA GLN A 74 -8.56 -15.24 0.33
C GLN A 74 -7.59 -15.02 1.51
N GLY A 75 -7.70 -13.87 2.19
CA GLY A 75 -6.78 -13.40 3.21
C GLY A 75 -5.68 -12.52 2.63
N ILE A 76 -5.21 -11.55 3.42
CA ILE A 76 -4.30 -10.48 2.97
C ILE A 76 -3.02 -10.99 2.32
N GLN A 77 -2.48 -12.09 2.84
CA GLN A 77 -1.25 -12.68 2.33
C GLN A 77 -1.38 -13.10 0.86
N LYS A 78 -2.48 -13.74 0.50
CA LYS A 78 -2.70 -14.21 -0.87
C LYS A 78 -2.97 -13.06 -1.83
N GLU A 79 -3.72 -12.05 -1.39
CA GLU A 79 -3.97 -10.85 -2.20
C GLU A 79 -2.66 -10.09 -2.49
N LEU A 80 -1.80 -9.91 -1.48
CA LEU A 80 -0.48 -9.31 -1.67
C LEU A 80 0.40 -10.13 -2.63
N GLN A 81 0.42 -11.46 -2.48
CA GLN A 81 1.16 -12.33 -3.40
C GLN A 81 0.64 -12.24 -4.84
N ALA A 82 -0.68 -12.15 -5.03
CA ALA A 82 -1.29 -11.97 -6.34
C ALA A 82 -0.90 -10.63 -6.99
N LEU A 83 -0.66 -9.60 -6.18
CA LEU A 83 -0.16 -8.29 -6.63
C LEU A 83 1.36 -8.27 -6.90
N GLY A 84 2.08 -9.36 -6.60
CA GLY A 84 3.52 -9.48 -6.83
C GLY A 84 4.39 -9.27 -5.59
N TRP A 85 3.80 -9.12 -4.40
CA TRP A 85 4.57 -9.05 -3.15
C TRP A 85 5.12 -10.43 -2.77
N SER A 86 6.37 -10.45 -2.32
CA SER A 86 7.04 -11.65 -1.82
C SER A 86 7.05 -11.66 -0.30
N LEU A 87 6.65 -12.79 0.28
CA LEU A 87 6.73 -13.02 1.72
C LEU A 87 8.18 -13.34 2.11
N ILE A 88 8.79 -12.51 2.96
CA ILE A 88 10.16 -12.72 3.45
C ILE A 88 10.15 -13.59 4.73
N ASP A 89 9.19 -13.34 5.62
CA ASP A 89 8.99 -14.11 6.85
C ASP A 89 7.49 -14.22 7.18
N SER A 90 7.11 -14.71 8.36
CA SER A 90 5.70 -14.94 8.71
C SER A 90 4.79 -13.70 8.67
N SER A 91 5.35 -12.48 8.60
CA SER A 91 4.60 -11.22 8.67
C SER A 91 5.09 -10.11 7.74
N ASN A 92 6.30 -10.22 7.19
CA ASN A 92 6.92 -9.18 6.37
C ASN A 92 6.85 -9.55 4.88
N PHE A 93 6.39 -8.59 4.10
CA PHE A 93 6.30 -8.64 2.65
C PHE A 93 7.20 -7.57 2.05
N LYS A 94 7.85 -7.92 0.95
CA LYS A 94 8.64 -7.00 0.14
C LYS A 94 8.15 -7.05 -1.30
N PHE A 95 8.11 -5.88 -1.91
CA PHE A 95 8.00 -5.79 -3.36
C PHE A 95 9.40 -5.71 -3.95
N ASP A 96 9.81 -6.73 -4.69
CA ASP A 96 11.12 -6.74 -5.33
C ASP A 96 11.02 -6.18 -6.75
N VAL A 97 11.93 -5.27 -7.07
CA VAL A 97 12.04 -4.71 -8.41
C VAL A 97 13.12 -5.50 -9.12
N ASN A 98 12.74 -6.45 -9.96
CA ASN A 98 13.69 -6.96 -10.94
C ASN A 98 14.13 -5.79 -11.83
N ASP A 99 15.43 -5.60 -11.99
CA ASP A 99 16.05 -4.48 -12.72
C ASP A 99 15.53 -4.31 -14.16
N ASP A 100 14.92 -5.36 -14.73
CA ASP A 100 14.35 -5.36 -16.08
C ASP A 100 12.94 -4.73 -16.18
N ASN A 101 12.29 -4.37 -15.06
CA ASN A 101 10.94 -3.80 -15.09
C ASN A 101 10.95 -2.26 -15.06
N ALA A 102 11.00 -1.66 -16.24
CA ALA A 102 11.00 -0.21 -16.44
C ALA A 102 9.79 0.53 -15.81
N VAL A 103 8.64 -0.15 -15.65
CA VAL A 103 7.45 0.45 -15.02
C VAL A 103 7.64 0.55 -13.51
N LEU A 104 8.13 -0.52 -12.86
CA LEU A 104 8.42 -0.52 -11.44
C LEU A 104 9.54 0.48 -11.11
N ASP A 105 10.61 0.49 -11.90
CA ASP A 105 11.69 1.46 -11.75
C ASP A 105 11.16 2.91 -11.80
N ARG A 106 10.22 3.20 -12.71
CA ARG A 106 9.56 4.51 -12.76
C ARG A 106 8.71 4.80 -11.53
N ILE A 107 7.92 3.84 -11.06
CA ILE A 107 7.10 3.97 -9.84
C ILE A 107 7.96 4.38 -8.65
N PHE A 108 9.09 3.69 -8.45
CA PHE A 108 10.02 3.99 -7.36
C PHE A 108 10.82 5.29 -7.55
N LYS A 109 11.06 5.73 -8.78
CA LYS A 109 11.78 6.99 -9.07
C LYS A 109 10.93 8.24 -9.01
N THR A 110 9.63 8.14 -9.32
CA THR A 110 8.74 9.31 -9.41
C THR A 110 7.65 9.32 -8.35
N GLY A 111 7.55 8.26 -7.54
CA GLY A 111 6.65 8.19 -6.40
C GLY A 111 7.17 8.96 -5.21
N ASP A 112 6.25 9.61 -4.49
CA ASP A 112 6.52 10.09 -3.15
C ASP A 112 6.52 8.88 -2.20
N ASN A 113 7.46 8.83 -1.25
CA ASN A 113 7.56 7.70 -0.33
C ASN A 113 6.57 7.89 0.82
N TYR A 114 5.49 7.11 0.81
CA TYR A 114 4.58 7.02 1.93
C TYR A 114 5.13 6.04 2.98
N VAL A 115 5.17 6.48 4.23
CA VAL A 115 5.60 5.66 5.38
C VAL A 115 4.58 5.80 6.49
N ASN A 116 4.03 4.68 6.95
CA ASN A 116 3.26 4.61 8.19
C ASN A 116 3.62 3.34 8.94
N GLU A 117 4.23 3.47 10.11
CA GLU A 117 4.72 2.32 10.88
C GLU A 117 3.63 1.62 11.68
N ASN A 118 2.51 2.30 11.97
CA ASN A 118 1.52 1.87 12.95
C ASN A 118 0.09 2.16 12.47
N LEU A 119 -0.26 1.69 11.27
CA LEU A 119 -1.63 1.81 10.77
C LEU A 119 -2.53 0.82 11.51
N GLU A 120 -3.38 1.32 12.40
CA GLU A 120 -4.32 0.52 13.17
C GLU A 120 -5.49 0.09 12.30
N ILE A 121 -5.77 -1.22 12.30
CA ILE A 121 -6.97 -1.77 11.66
C ILE A 121 -8.02 -1.96 12.75
N ALA A 122 -8.87 -0.95 12.92
CA ALA A 122 -10.04 -1.06 13.79
C ALA A 122 -11.01 -2.11 13.19
N ALA A 123 -11.06 -3.29 13.81
CA ALA A 123 -11.92 -4.41 13.43
C ALA A 123 -13.24 -4.45 14.21
#